data_AF-A0A1F4NSM5-F1
#
_entry.id   AF-A0A1F4NSM5-F1
#
_cell.length_a   1.000
_cell.length_b   1.000
_cell.length_c   1.000
_cell.angle_alpha   90.00
_cell.angle_beta   90.00
_cell.angle_gamma   90.00
#
_symmetry.space_group_name_H-M   'P 1'
#
loop_
_entity.id
_entity.type
_entity.pdbx_description
1 polymer ?
#
loop_
_entity_poly.entity_id
_entity_poly.type
_entity_poly.pdbx_seq_one_letter_code
_entity_poly.pdbx_strand_id
1 'polypeptide(L)'
;MKNPGLAAVLSFFVVGLGQIYNGQIGKGLLMLVVYYTILILSLVFFWGGIFSIDTDAILTGIVGAPILGIIVVCIWISGIIDAYRQAEKINGGGLTSTKNKPKAIRTSHPRRLDTKAVGRVALVLLSIPTFFFSIPAWITYWLLGFLRKTNLPLLQKMGYPPGRIIISIIVGIIVVILLINPTGSVEVQPIENTSIGNESEAQEAQSVIPTNTQQALQPTGQSAEQDDWEASQPLICWANGWSQRDCERVLANKVWIGMTYKMLTTERGQPDSANPSNYGQGAEWQWCWFDYTPSCFYDHNNDGVVDAYN
;
A
#
# COMPACT_ATOMS: atom_id res chain seq x y z
N MET A 1 10.34 -5.15 -0.18
CA MET A 1 9.21 -5.96 -0.68
C MET A 1 7.92 -5.18 -0.44
N LYS A 2 6.96 -5.19 -1.37
CA LYS A 2 5.68 -4.46 -1.22
C LYS A 2 4.64 -5.38 -0.60
N ASN A 3 3.78 -4.91 0.31
CA ASN A 3 2.74 -5.78 0.89
C ASN A 3 1.50 -5.79 -0.03
N PRO A 4 1.10 -6.92 -0.64
CA PRO A 4 -0.03 -6.97 -1.57
C PRO A 4 -1.38 -6.75 -0.88
N GLY A 5 -1.50 -7.14 0.39
CA GLY A 5 -2.68 -6.85 1.21
C GLY A 5 -2.83 -5.36 1.44
N LEU A 6 -1.74 -4.68 1.80
CA LEU A 6 -1.75 -3.23 1.99
C LEU A 6 -2.12 -2.49 0.69
N ALA A 7 -1.58 -2.90 -0.46
CA ALA A 7 -1.93 -2.32 -1.75
C ALA A 7 -3.44 -2.45 -2.06
N ALA A 8 -4.03 -3.60 -1.74
CA ALA A 8 -5.47 -3.83 -1.91
C ALA A 8 -6.31 -2.95 -0.97
N VAL A 9 -5.93 -2.85 0.31
CA VAL A 9 -6.63 -2.01 1.31
C VAL A 9 -6.56 -0.53 0.92
N LEU A 10 -5.43 -0.06 0.41
CA LEU A 10 -5.30 1.32 -0.09
C LEU A 10 -6.24 1.58 -1.29
N SER A 11 -6.26 0.69 -2.28
CA SER A 11 -7.19 0.78 -3.42
C SER A 11 -8.67 0.64 -3.01
N PHE A 12 -8.94 -0.04 -1.89
CA PHE A 12 -10.28 -0.18 -1.35
C PHE A 12 -10.82 1.15 -0.83
N PHE A 13 -10.02 1.90 -0.06
CA PHE A 13 -10.43 3.21 0.44
C PHE A 13 -10.49 4.28 -0.67
N VAL A 14 -9.52 4.28 -1.58
CA VAL A 14 -9.48 5.23 -2.69
C VAL A 14 -8.97 4.54 -3.95
N VAL A 15 -9.78 4.55 -5.01
CA VAL A 15 -9.40 4.00 -6.31
C VAL A 15 -8.08 4.62 -6.78
N GLY A 16 -7.11 3.78 -7.13
CA GLY A 16 -5.81 4.19 -7.66
C GLY A 16 -4.70 4.31 -6.62
N LEU A 17 -4.98 4.39 -5.31
CA LEU A 17 -3.92 4.50 -4.29
C LEU A 17 -3.01 3.27 -4.22
N GLY A 18 -3.56 2.05 -4.36
CA GLY A 18 -2.73 0.84 -4.37
C GLY A 18 -1.75 0.79 -5.54
N GLN A 19 -2.08 1.44 -6.66
CA GLN A 19 -1.19 1.56 -7.83
C GLN A 19 -0.04 2.54 -7.54
N ILE A 20 -0.35 3.67 -6.89
CA ILE A 20 0.65 4.65 -6.45
C ILE A 20 1.60 4.02 -5.43
N TYR A 21 1.07 3.23 -4.48
CA TYR A 21 1.87 2.46 -3.52
C TYR A 21 2.85 1.49 -4.21
N ASN A 22 2.43 0.87 -5.31
CA ASN A 22 3.27 -0.02 -6.12
C ASN A 22 4.26 0.73 -7.03
N GLY A 23 4.29 2.06 -7.02
CA GLY A 23 5.16 2.88 -7.86
C GLY A 23 4.60 3.18 -9.26
N GLN A 24 3.37 2.77 -9.57
CA GLN A 24 2.70 3.04 -10.85
C GLN A 24 1.85 4.32 -10.78
N ILE A 25 2.51 5.46 -10.55
CA ILE A 25 1.85 6.74 -10.28
C ILE A 25 0.88 7.15 -11.40
N GLY A 26 1.34 7.11 -12.66
CA GLY A 26 0.52 7.51 -13.81
C GLY A 26 -0.75 6.66 -13.97
N LYS A 27 -0.66 5.35 -13.72
CA LYS A 27 -1.81 4.44 -13.77
C LYS A 27 -2.79 4.69 -12.63
N GLY A 28 -2.26 4.91 -11.42
CA GLY A 28 -3.06 5.26 -10.24
C GLY A 28 -3.84 6.56 -10.43
N LEU A 29 -3.17 7.60 -10.90
CA LEU A 29 -3.80 8.90 -11.16
C LEU A 29 -4.86 8.81 -12.26
N LEU A 30 -4.59 8.08 -13.35
CA LEU A 30 -5.58 7.86 -14.41
C LEU A 30 -6.83 7.15 -13.89
N MET A 31 -6.68 6.09 -13.09
CA MET A 31 -7.81 5.38 -12.48
C MET A 31 -8.61 6.29 -11.55
N LEU A 32 -7.94 7.13 -10.77
CA LEU A 32 -8.58 8.08 -9.86
C LEU A 32 -9.43 9.10 -10.64
N VAL A 33 -8.88 9.75 -11.67
CA VAL A 33 -9.61 10.74 -12.49
C VAL A 33 -10.81 10.11 -13.18
N VAL A 34 -10.65 8.93 -13.80
CA VAL A 34 -11.74 8.23 -14.49
C VAL A 34 -12.86 7.86 -13.51
N TYR A 35 -12.51 7.30 -12.35
CA TYR A 35 -13.48 6.90 -11.33
C TYR A 35 -14.31 8.07 -10.83
N TYR A 36 -13.66 9.17 -10.41
CA TYR A 36 -14.37 10.34 -9.87
C TYR A 36 -15.19 11.07 -10.94
N THR A 37 -14.72 11.10 -12.19
CA THR A 37 -15.50 11.68 -13.30
C THR A 37 -16.80 10.93 -13.51
N ILE A 38 -16.77 9.58 -13.56
CA ILE A 38 -17.98 8.76 -13.73
C ILE A 38 -18.88 8.86 -12.50
N LEU A 39 -18.30 8.89 -11.29
CA LEU A 39 -19.04 9.06 -10.05
C LEU A 39 -19.81 10.39 -10.03
N ILE A 40 -19.16 11.50 -10.39
CA ILE A 40 -19.80 12.83 -10.46
C ILE A 40 -20.90 12.84 -11.53
N LEU A 41 -20.64 12.27 -12.71
CA LEU A 41 -21.66 12.15 -13.76
C LEU A 41 -22.87 11.35 -13.27
N SER A 42 -22.66 10.20 -12.61
CA SER A 42 -23.73 9.39 -12.03
C SER A 42 -24.57 10.18 -11.02
N LEU A 43 -23.92 10.99 -10.18
CA LEU A 43 -24.61 11.88 -9.24
C LEU A 43 -25.42 12.98 -9.95
N VAL A 44 -24.87 13.60 -11.00
CA VAL A 44 -25.59 14.61 -11.79
C VAL A 44 -26.84 14.00 -12.45
N PHE A 45 -26.73 12.80 -13.04
CA PHE A 45 -27.88 12.12 -13.62
C PHE A 45 -28.92 11.71 -12.58
N PHE A 46 -28.47 11.22 -11.42
CA PHE A 46 -29.35 10.84 -10.32
C PHE A 46 -30.14 12.04 -9.79
N TRP A 47 -29.45 13.11 -9.40
CA TRP A 47 -30.08 14.32 -8.85
C TRP A 47 -30.89 15.07 -9.88
N GLY A 48 -30.40 15.17 -11.12
CA GLY A 48 -31.13 15.76 -12.24
C GLY A 48 -32.43 15.03 -12.54
N GLY A 49 -32.42 13.69 -12.50
CA GLY A 49 -33.62 12.89 -12.71
C GLY A 49 -34.63 12.98 -11.57
N ILE A 50 -34.17 13.03 -10.31
CA ILE A 50 -35.07 13.15 -9.14
C ILE A 50 -35.75 14.52 -9.06
N PHE A 51 -35.04 15.59 -9.40
CA PHE A 51 -35.59 16.96 -9.28
C PHE A 51 -36.26 17.48 -10.54
N SER A 52 -36.19 16.75 -11.66
CA SER A 52 -36.87 17.17 -12.88
C SER A 52 -38.37 16.92 -12.81
N ILE A 53 -39.14 17.83 -13.42
CA ILE A 53 -40.58 17.71 -13.62
C ILE A 53 -40.88 16.91 -14.90
N ASP A 54 -39.88 16.81 -15.80
CA ASP A 54 -40.02 16.13 -17.09
C ASP A 54 -39.94 14.61 -16.91
N THR A 55 -40.95 13.90 -17.42
CA THR A 55 -41.07 12.44 -17.31
C THR A 55 -39.87 11.69 -17.91
N ASP A 56 -39.25 12.24 -18.95
CA ASP A 56 -38.10 11.64 -19.63
C ASP A 56 -36.82 11.73 -18.80
N ALA A 57 -36.67 12.81 -18.02
CA ALA A 57 -35.56 12.99 -17.10
C ALA A 57 -35.68 12.05 -15.88
N ILE A 58 -36.90 11.80 -15.41
CA ILE A 58 -37.17 10.82 -14.34
C ILE A 58 -36.73 9.42 -14.78
N LEU A 59 -37.10 9.00 -16.00
CA LEU A 59 -36.69 7.70 -16.55
C LEU A 59 -35.16 7.60 -16.66
N THR A 60 -34.50 8.68 -17.11
CA THR A 60 -33.05 8.76 -17.20
C THR A 60 -32.38 8.63 -15.82
N GLY A 61 -32.94 9.25 -14.78
CA GLY A 61 -32.45 9.11 -13.41
C GLY A 61 -32.63 7.69 -12.85
N ILE A 62 -33.82 7.10 -13.03
CA ILE A 62 -34.15 5.78 -12.48
C ILE A 62 -33.38 4.65 -13.19
N VAL A 63 -33.19 4.71 -14.51
CA VAL A 63 -32.53 3.64 -15.28
C VAL A 63 -31.04 3.94 -15.48
N GLY A 64 -30.70 5.17 -15.84
CA GLY A 64 -29.33 5.57 -16.15
C GLY A 64 -28.41 5.60 -14.94
N ALA A 65 -28.88 6.10 -13.78
CA ALA A 65 -28.05 6.18 -12.59
C ALA A 65 -27.60 4.80 -12.05
N PRO A 66 -28.47 3.76 -11.96
CA PRO A 66 -28.04 2.41 -11.58
C PRO A 66 -27.03 1.79 -12.56
N ILE A 67 -27.22 1.98 -13.87
CA ILE A 67 -26.28 1.46 -14.88
C ILE A 67 -24.89 2.08 -14.69
N LEU A 68 -24.81 3.40 -14.51
CA LEU A 68 -23.55 4.08 -14.21
C LEU A 68 -22.97 3.65 -12.86
N GLY A 69 -23.80 3.47 -11.84
CA GLY A 69 -23.38 2.96 -10.53
C GLY A 69 -22.73 1.57 -10.62
N ILE A 70 -23.29 0.66 -11.41
CA ILE A 70 -22.71 -0.66 -11.64
C ILE A 70 -21.32 -0.54 -12.30
N ILE A 71 -21.18 0.35 -13.29
CA ILE A 71 -19.88 0.61 -13.95
C ILE A 71 -18.85 1.12 -12.93
N VAL A 72 -19.23 2.06 -12.07
CA VAL A 72 -18.36 2.61 -11.00
C VAL A 72 -17.88 1.49 -10.06
N VAL A 73 -18.78 0.59 -9.64
CA VAL A 73 -18.44 -0.55 -8.78
C VAL A 73 -17.48 -1.52 -9.48
N CYS A 74 -17.71 -1.82 -10.77
CA CYS A 74 -16.81 -2.66 -11.56
C CYS A 74 -15.39 -2.07 -11.68
N ILE A 75 -15.28 -0.75 -11.89
CA ILE A 75 -13.99 -0.05 -11.96
C ILE A 75 -13.28 -0.12 -10.60
N TRP A 76 -13.99 0.11 -9.49
CA TRP A 76 -13.43 0.05 -8.14
C TRP A 76 -12.86 -1.33 -7.81
N ILE A 77 -13.64 -2.39 -8.02
CA ILE A 77 -13.19 -3.78 -7.79
C ILE A 77 -11.98 -4.10 -8.68
N SER A 78 -11.99 -3.66 -9.94
CA SER A 78 -10.86 -3.86 -10.86
C SER A 78 -9.59 -3.18 -10.35
N GLY A 79 -9.71 -1.96 -9.80
CA GLY A 79 -8.58 -1.23 -9.20
C GLY A 79 -7.97 -1.93 -7.99
N ILE A 80 -8.78 -2.58 -7.16
CA ILE A 80 -8.32 -3.39 -6.00
C ILE A 80 -7.55 -4.63 -6.49
N ILE A 81 -8.15 -5.41 -7.40
CA ILE A 81 -7.54 -6.65 -7.92
C ILE A 81 -6.22 -6.35 -8.63
N ASP A 82 -6.18 -5.29 -9.44
CA ASP A 82 -4.99 -4.92 -10.19
C ASP A 82 -3.85 -4.46 -9.26
N ALA A 83 -4.15 -3.72 -8.20
CA ALA A 83 -3.14 -3.28 -7.23
C ALA A 83 -2.55 -4.47 -6.46
N TYR A 84 -3.38 -5.42 -6.06
CA TYR A 84 -2.93 -6.67 -5.44
C TYR A 84 -2.00 -7.46 -6.37
N ARG A 85 -2.43 -7.70 -7.61
CA ARG A 85 -1.66 -8.50 -8.59
C ARG A 85 -0.32 -7.86 -8.94
N GLN A 86 -0.25 -6.53 -8.99
CA GLN A 86 1.01 -5.85 -9.24
C GLN A 86 1.98 -5.97 -8.08
N ALA A 87 1.52 -5.81 -6.84
CA ALA A 87 2.37 -6.01 -5.67
C ALA A 87 2.93 -7.44 -5.63
N GLU A 88 2.11 -8.44 -5.97
CA GLU A 88 2.54 -9.84 -6.10
C GLU A 88 3.59 -10.04 -7.21
N LYS A 89 3.39 -9.43 -8.38
CA LYS A 89 4.38 -9.47 -9.48
C LYS A 89 5.71 -8.82 -9.11
N ILE A 90 5.68 -7.68 -8.42
CA ILE A 90 6.87 -6.97 -7.94
C ILE A 90 7.64 -7.84 -6.94
N ASN A 91 6.94 -8.51 -6.02
CA ASN A 91 7.56 -9.42 -5.07
C ASN A 91 8.06 -10.73 -5.69
N GLY A 92 7.39 -11.22 -6.72
CA GLY A 92 7.71 -12.47 -7.42
C GLY A 92 8.92 -12.40 -8.36
N GLY A 93 9.67 -11.30 -8.37
CA GLY A 93 10.89 -11.15 -9.17
C GLY A 93 10.71 -10.49 -10.54
N GLY A 94 9.58 -9.80 -10.77
CA GLY A 94 9.25 -9.26 -12.09
C GLY A 94 9.71 -7.84 -12.35
N LEU A 95 11.02 -7.59 -12.47
CA LEU A 95 11.58 -6.60 -13.42
C LEU A 95 13.02 -6.92 -13.88
N THR A 96 13.48 -8.17 -13.86
CA THR A 96 14.62 -8.53 -14.74
C THR A 96 14.09 -8.95 -16.11
N SER A 97 13.92 -7.96 -16.98
CA SER A 97 14.09 -8.15 -18.42
C SER A 97 15.59 -8.27 -18.72
N THR A 98 16.26 -9.29 -18.18
CA THR A 98 17.54 -9.73 -18.72
C THR A 98 17.29 -11.00 -19.49
N LYS A 99 17.50 -10.86 -20.80
CA LYS A 99 17.21 -11.79 -21.87
C LYS A 99 18.22 -12.96 -21.88
N ASN A 100 18.50 -13.57 -20.74
CA ASN A 100 19.35 -14.76 -20.63
C ASN A 100 18.77 -15.70 -19.57
N LYS A 101 18.04 -16.72 -20.03
CA LYS A 101 17.52 -17.81 -19.19
C LYS A 101 18.55 -18.95 -19.13
N PRO A 102 19.23 -19.18 -17.99
CA PRO A 102 19.55 -20.54 -17.58
C PRO A 102 18.28 -21.23 -17.06
N LYS A 103 18.16 -22.51 -17.38
CA LYS A 103 17.00 -23.38 -17.18
C LYS A 103 16.85 -23.69 -15.68
N ALA A 104 16.08 -22.88 -14.94
CA ALA A 104 15.87 -23.07 -13.50
C ALA A 104 14.78 -24.11 -13.20
N ILE A 105 15.12 -25.02 -12.29
CA ILE A 105 14.28 -26.10 -11.75
C ILE A 105 13.14 -25.51 -10.92
N ARG A 106 11.93 -26.00 -11.18
CA ARG A 106 10.66 -25.48 -10.67
C ARG A 106 10.23 -26.27 -9.44
N THR A 107 10.46 -25.75 -8.24
CA THR A 107 9.79 -26.21 -7.02
C THR A 107 9.39 -25.02 -6.14
N SER A 108 8.22 -24.44 -6.41
CA SER A 108 7.45 -23.79 -5.35
C SER A 108 5.96 -23.98 -5.62
N HIS A 109 5.31 -24.60 -4.65
CA HIS A 109 3.90 -24.92 -4.67
C HIS A 109 3.12 -23.60 -4.50
N PRO A 110 2.19 -23.24 -5.40
CA PRO A 110 1.42 -22.02 -5.27
C PRO A 110 0.52 -22.14 -4.03
N ARG A 111 0.70 -21.23 -3.06
CA ARG A 111 -0.28 -21.06 -1.98
C ARG A 111 -1.60 -20.65 -2.62
N ARG A 112 -2.54 -21.59 -2.69
CA ARG A 112 -3.91 -21.33 -3.16
C ARG A 112 -4.51 -20.27 -2.24
N LEU A 113 -4.69 -19.07 -2.78
CA LEU A 113 -5.45 -18.01 -2.13
C LEU A 113 -6.86 -18.56 -1.87
N ASP A 114 -7.29 -18.59 -0.61
CA ASP A 114 -8.60 -19.11 -0.23
C ASP A 114 -9.70 -18.20 -0.80
N THR A 115 -10.25 -18.63 -1.94
CA THR A 115 -11.30 -17.91 -2.68
C THR A 115 -12.55 -17.69 -1.83
N LYS A 116 -12.75 -18.45 -0.76
CA LYS A 116 -13.88 -18.27 0.17
C LYS A 116 -13.70 -17.08 1.11
N ALA A 117 -12.47 -16.69 1.43
CA ALA A 117 -12.20 -15.48 2.20
C ALA A 117 -12.43 -14.23 1.34
N VAL A 118 -11.97 -14.26 0.08
CA VAL A 118 -12.18 -13.17 -0.89
C VAL A 118 -13.68 -12.97 -1.18
N GLY A 119 -14.46 -14.04 -1.31
CA GLY A 119 -15.91 -13.94 -1.52
C GLY A 119 -16.67 -13.33 -0.34
N ARG A 120 -16.28 -13.64 0.90
CA ARG A 120 -16.91 -13.06 2.10
C ARG A 120 -16.59 -11.58 2.28
N VAL A 121 -15.34 -11.20 2.01
CA VAL A 121 -14.93 -9.79 2.01
C VAL A 121 -15.69 -9.05 0.91
N ALA A 122 -15.71 -9.55 -0.33
CA ALA A 122 -16.46 -8.91 -1.42
C ALA A 122 -17.95 -8.71 -1.11
N LEU A 123 -18.60 -9.66 -0.42
CA LEU A 123 -20.02 -9.53 -0.03
C LEU A 123 -20.27 -8.41 0.99
N VAL A 124 -19.36 -8.25 1.96
CA VAL A 124 -19.41 -7.14 2.94
C VAL A 124 -19.05 -5.81 2.28
N LEU A 125 -18.17 -5.82 1.28
CA LEU A 125 -17.76 -4.61 0.57
C LEU A 125 -18.79 -4.12 -0.45
N LEU A 126 -19.63 -5.01 -0.99
CA LEU A 126 -20.74 -4.64 -1.87
C LEU A 126 -21.90 -3.95 -1.12
N SER A 127 -21.98 -4.08 0.21
CA SER A 127 -23.02 -3.42 1.02
C SER A 127 -22.64 -2.03 1.56
N ILE A 128 -21.37 -1.63 1.46
CA ILE A 128 -20.90 -0.33 1.98
C ILE A 128 -21.31 0.83 1.06
N PRO A 129 -21.17 0.76 -0.28
CA PRO A 129 -21.64 1.83 -1.17
C PRO A 129 -23.16 2.03 -1.08
N THR A 130 -23.93 0.95 -0.97
CA THR A 130 -25.39 1.06 -0.83
C THR A 130 -25.79 1.78 0.45
N PHE A 131 -25.01 1.69 1.52
CA PHE A 131 -25.22 2.45 2.76
C PHE A 131 -25.04 3.97 2.55
N PHE A 132 -24.00 4.38 1.81
CA PHE A 132 -23.75 5.81 1.52
C PHE A 132 -24.76 6.41 0.53
N PHE A 133 -25.35 5.63 -0.37
CA PHE A 133 -26.38 6.12 -1.29
C PHE A 133 -27.81 6.03 -0.71
N SER A 134 -28.09 5.06 0.16
CA SER A 134 -29.43 4.88 0.73
C SER A 134 -29.73 5.86 1.86
N ILE A 135 -28.76 6.21 2.71
CA ILE A 135 -29.01 7.15 3.83
C ILE A 135 -29.45 8.54 3.32
N PRO A 136 -28.77 9.18 2.35
CA PRO A 136 -29.23 10.45 1.81
C PRO A 136 -30.60 10.34 1.15
N ALA A 137 -30.87 9.26 0.41
CA ALA A 137 -32.18 9.03 -0.20
C ALA A 137 -33.28 8.87 0.85
N TRP A 138 -33.02 8.15 1.95
CA TRP A 138 -33.96 7.95 3.06
C TRP A 138 -34.19 9.26 3.84
N ILE A 139 -33.13 10.02 4.11
CA ILE A 139 -33.22 11.35 4.73
C ILE A 139 -34.01 12.29 3.83
N THR A 140 -33.75 12.29 2.52
CA THR A 140 -34.47 13.15 1.56
C THR A 140 -35.94 12.77 1.48
N TYR A 141 -36.27 11.47 1.44
CA TYR A 141 -37.65 10.99 1.46
C TYR A 141 -38.37 11.34 2.77
N TRP A 142 -37.69 11.19 3.90
CA TRP A 142 -38.21 11.56 5.22
C TRP A 142 -38.42 13.08 5.34
N LEU A 143 -37.46 13.91 4.87
CA LEU A 143 -37.58 15.37 4.84
C LEU A 143 -38.73 15.82 3.93
N LEU A 144 -38.86 15.24 2.73
CA LEU A 144 -39.95 15.55 1.81
C LEU A 144 -41.31 15.15 2.40
N GLY A 145 -41.40 13.99 3.07
CA GLY A 145 -42.59 13.59 3.81
C GLY A 145 -42.94 14.54 4.95
N PHE A 146 -41.92 15.00 5.70
CA PHE A 146 -42.07 15.97 6.78
C PHE A 146 -42.50 17.35 6.27
N LEU A 147 -41.90 17.83 5.18
CA LEU A 147 -42.27 19.08 4.50
C LEU A 147 -43.67 19.02 3.89
N ARG A 148 -44.12 17.85 3.41
CA ARG A 148 -45.50 17.65 2.92
C ARG A 148 -46.52 17.66 4.07
N LYS A 149 -46.14 17.19 5.25
CA LYS A 149 -47.01 17.13 6.44
C LYS A 149 -47.11 18.47 7.15
N THR A 150 -46.05 19.27 7.09
CA THR A 150 -46.05 20.65 7.57
C THR A 150 -46.71 21.54 6.51
N ASN A 151 -48.05 21.62 6.57
CA ASN A 151 -48.86 22.49 5.72
C ASN A 151 -48.21 23.87 5.60
N LEU A 152 -47.65 24.16 4.42
CA LEU A 152 -46.96 25.43 4.12
C LEU A 152 -47.78 26.25 3.11
N PRO A 153 -49.01 26.68 3.45
CA PRO A 153 -49.88 27.46 2.55
C PRO A 153 -49.30 28.86 2.23
N LEU A 154 -48.23 29.28 2.93
CA LEU A 154 -47.60 30.58 2.74
C LEU A 154 -46.71 30.64 1.48
N LEU A 155 -46.02 29.56 1.10
CA LEU A 155 -45.11 29.56 -0.06
C LEU A 155 -45.88 29.44 -1.38
N GLN A 156 -47.03 28.76 -1.38
CA GLN A 156 -47.87 28.61 -2.57
C GLN A 156 -48.48 29.96 -3.03
N LYS A 157 -48.67 30.90 -2.10
CA LYS A 157 -49.12 32.27 -2.41
C LYS A 157 -48.06 33.14 -3.11
N MET A 158 -46.78 32.78 -3.05
CA MET A 158 -45.69 33.60 -3.64
C MET A 158 -45.28 33.14 -5.05
N GLY A 159 -45.93 32.14 -5.63
CA GLY A 159 -45.69 31.73 -7.03
C GLY A 159 -44.31 31.12 -7.30
N TYR A 160 -43.50 30.86 -6.27
CA TYR A 160 -42.20 30.24 -6.44
C TYR A 160 -42.33 28.71 -6.52
N PRO A 161 -41.79 28.06 -7.57
CA PRO A 161 -41.80 26.61 -7.64
C PRO A 161 -40.89 26.05 -6.53
N PRO A 162 -41.38 25.09 -5.72
CA PRO A 162 -40.73 24.65 -4.48
C PRO A 162 -39.31 24.09 -4.68
N GLY A 163 -38.99 23.58 -5.87
CA GLY A 163 -37.65 23.07 -6.20
C GLY A 163 -36.55 24.14 -6.23
N ARG A 164 -36.87 25.40 -6.58
CA ARG A 164 -35.84 26.45 -6.70
C ARG A 164 -35.32 26.94 -5.36
N ILE A 165 -36.17 26.97 -4.34
CA ILE A 165 -35.80 27.45 -2.99
C ILE A 165 -34.80 26.49 -2.33
N ILE A 166 -35.02 25.17 -2.47
CA ILE A 166 -34.14 24.15 -1.91
C ILE A 166 -32.75 24.20 -2.58
N ILE A 167 -32.71 24.35 -3.91
CA ILE A 167 -31.45 24.49 -4.66
C ILE A 167 -30.69 25.75 -4.20
N SER A 168 -31.36 26.88 -4.03
CA SER A 168 -30.72 28.12 -3.55
C SER A 168 -30.15 27.99 -2.13
N ILE A 169 -30.84 27.29 -1.22
CA ILE A 169 -30.35 27.06 0.14
C ILE A 169 -29.14 26.12 0.14
N ILE A 170 -29.18 25.03 -0.63
CA ILE A 170 -28.07 24.08 -0.75
C ILE A 170 -26.84 24.75 -1.37
N VAL A 171 -27.02 25.52 -2.44
CA VAL A 171 -25.94 26.29 -3.08
C VAL A 171 -25.36 27.31 -2.10
N GLY A 172 -26.21 28.01 -1.31
CA GLY A 172 -25.76 28.93 -0.27
C GLY A 172 -24.89 28.24 0.79
N ILE A 173 -25.30 27.05 1.27
CA ILE A 173 -24.52 26.28 2.26
C ILE A 173 -23.18 25.80 1.68
N ILE A 174 -23.17 25.31 0.43
CA ILE A 174 -21.94 24.86 -0.23
C ILE A 174 -20.96 26.03 -0.41
N VAL A 175 -21.44 27.21 -0.84
CA VAL A 175 -20.61 28.42 -0.97
C VAL A 175 -20.06 28.84 0.39
N VAL A 176 -20.87 28.80 1.45
CA VAL A 176 -20.40 29.10 2.81
C VAL A 176 -19.33 28.10 3.28
N ILE A 177 -19.51 26.80 3.03
CA ILE A 177 -18.50 25.78 3.38
C ILE A 177 -17.19 25.99 2.61
N LEU A 178 -17.26 26.35 1.32
CA LEU A 178 -16.08 26.64 0.50
C LEU A 178 -15.38 27.94 0.91
N LEU A 179 -16.12 28.94 1.41
CA LEU A 179 -15.55 30.19 1.93
C LEU A 179 -14.95 30.03 3.34
N ILE A 180 -15.47 29.10 4.15
CA ILE A 180 -14.95 28.81 5.50
C ILE A 180 -13.69 27.93 5.45
N ASN A 181 -13.50 27.13 4.40
CA ASN A 181 -12.27 26.37 4.16
C ASN A 181 -11.50 26.93 2.96
N PRO A 182 -10.83 28.09 3.09
CA PRO A 182 -9.83 28.48 2.11
C PRO A 182 -8.79 27.36 2.11
N THR A 183 -8.64 26.70 0.96
CA THR A 183 -7.60 25.71 0.67
C THR A 183 -6.32 26.13 1.35
N GLY A 184 -6.02 25.49 2.48
CA GLY A 184 -4.77 25.68 3.18
C GLY A 184 -3.67 25.32 2.21
N SER A 185 -2.79 26.28 1.94
CA SER A 185 -1.47 25.99 1.39
C SER A 185 -0.88 24.87 2.23
N VAL A 186 -0.70 23.70 1.61
CA VAL A 186 -0.04 22.56 2.24
C VAL A 186 1.43 22.94 2.37
N GLU A 187 1.77 23.60 3.46
CA GLU A 187 3.13 23.75 3.93
C GLU A 187 3.53 22.40 4.52
N VAL A 188 4.41 21.71 3.81
CA VAL A 188 4.99 20.43 4.23
C VAL A 188 5.88 20.73 5.44
N GLN A 189 5.30 20.62 6.63
CA GLN A 189 6.06 20.66 7.89
C GLN A 189 7.00 19.45 7.93
N PRO A 190 8.29 19.63 8.29
CA PRO A 190 9.19 18.53 8.54
C PRO A 190 8.65 17.70 9.70
N ILE A 191 8.70 16.38 9.55
CA ILE A 191 8.19 15.42 10.52
C ILE A 191 9.00 15.56 11.83
N GLU A 192 8.42 16.26 12.80
CA GLU A 192 8.90 16.31 14.18
C GLU A 192 8.53 14.98 14.83
N ASN A 193 9.54 14.12 15.02
CA ASN A 193 9.39 12.82 15.65
C ASN A 193 8.94 13.01 17.10
N THR A 194 7.63 12.89 17.32
CA THR A 194 7.03 12.80 18.64
C THR A 194 7.57 11.54 19.33
N SER A 195 8.39 11.76 20.35
CA SER A 195 8.91 10.75 21.25
C SER A 195 7.75 9.98 21.89
N ILE A 196 7.54 8.73 21.46
CA ILE A 196 6.72 7.77 22.20
C ILE A 196 7.51 7.43 23.46
N GLY A 197 6.99 7.90 24.59
CA GLY A 197 7.48 7.55 25.91
C GLY A 197 7.40 6.04 26.11
N ASN A 198 8.53 5.46 26.51
CA ASN A 198 8.62 4.11 27.00
C ASN A 198 8.00 4.07 28.40
N GLU A 199 6.88 3.37 28.55
CA GLU A 199 6.54 2.77 29.84
C GLU A 199 7.41 1.53 30.03
N SER A 200 8.26 1.62 31.04
CA SER A 200 9.10 0.59 31.62
C SER A 200 8.29 -0.28 32.58
N GLU A 201 8.40 -1.60 32.45
CA GLU A 201 8.41 -2.60 33.54
C GLU A 201 8.72 -3.96 32.87
N ALA A 202 9.96 -4.44 32.83
CA ALA A 202 10.73 -5.01 33.93
C ALA A 202 9.89 -5.98 34.78
N GLN A 203 9.89 -7.27 34.42
CA GLN A 203 9.90 -8.33 35.42
C GLN A 203 10.58 -9.60 34.90
N GLU A 204 11.76 -9.76 35.46
CA GLU A 204 12.61 -10.93 35.61
C GLU A 204 11.85 -12.08 36.29
N ALA A 205 11.87 -13.27 35.67
CA ALA A 205 11.62 -14.52 36.39
C ALA A 205 12.25 -15.69 35.63
N GLN A 206 13.41 -16.11 36.12
CA GLN A 206 14.01 -17.41 35.87
C GLN A 206 13.04 -18.52 36.34
N SER A 207 12.89 -19.60 35.58
CA SER A 207 12.90 -20.96 36.15
C SER A 207 12.85 -22.06 35.08
N VAL A 208 13.89 -22.89 35.10
CA VAL A 208 13.82 -24.36 35.02
C VAL A 208 13.61 -24.98 33.63
N ILE A 209 14.72 -25.54 33.15
CA ILE A 209 14.87 -26.60 32.13
C ILE A 209 14.03 -27.83 32.52
N PRO A 210 13.38 -28.50 31.55
CA PRO A 210 13.79 -29.88 31.32
C PRO A 210 14.12 -30.14 29.85
N THR A 211 15.36 -30.60 29.69
CA THR A 211 15.91 -31.35 28.58
C THR A 211 14.94 -32.46 28.19
N ASN A 212 14.40 -32.41 26.97
CA ASN A 212 13.84 -33.59 26.33
C ASN A 212 13.99 -33.52 24.81
N THR A 213 14.95 -34.30 24.33
CA THR A 213 14.84 -35.19 23.17
C THR A 213 14.15 -34.61 21.94
N GLN A 214 14.91 -33.89 21.12
CA GLN A 214 14.71 -33.88 19.68
C GLN A 214 15.92 -34.55 19.04
N GLN A 215 15.80 -35.87 18.88
CA GLN A 215 16.66 -36.65 17.99
C GLN A 215 16.52 -36.09 16.57
N ALA A 216 17.68 -35.78 16.01
CA ALA A 216 17.87 -35.29 14.67
C ALA A 216 17.36 -36.30 13.64
N LEU A 217 16.38 -35.89 12.82
CA LEU A 217 16.28 -36.40 11.47
C LEU A 217 17.27 -35.59 10.62
N GLN A 218 18.49 -36.10 10.48
CA GLN A 218 19.40 -35.65 9.44
C GLN A 218 18.93 -36.23 8.10
N PRO A 219 18.74 -35.41 7.06
CA PRO A 219 18.56 -35.92 5.72
C PRO A 219 19.88 -36.56 5.25
N THR A 220 19.89 -37.87 5.05
CA THR A 220 21.03 -38.71 4.64
C THR A 220 21.51 -38.45 3.19
N GLY A 221 21.42 -37.21 2.70
CA GLY A 221 21.82 -36.81 1.36
C GLY A 221 22.81 -35.65 1.30
N GLN A 222 23.23 -35.08 2.44
CA GLN A 222 24.09 -33.90 2.47
C GLN A 222 25.58 -34.17 2.68
N SER A 223 25.99 -35.36 3.15
CA SER A 223 27.41 -35.56 3.53
C SER A 223 28.36 -35.53 2.34
N ALA A 224 27.96 -36.09 1.18
CA ALA A 224 28.84 -36.09 0.00
C ALA A 224 29.01 -34.70 -0.62
N GLU A 225 27.97 -33.86 -0.62
CA GLU A 225 28.04 -32.50 -1.18
C GLU A 225 28.75 -31.53 -0.22
N GLN A 226 28.69 -31.80 1.08
CA GLN A 226 29.36 -31.00 2.10
C GLN A 226 30.87 -31.28 2.17
N ASP A 227 31.29 -32.54 1.95
CA ASP A 227 32.70 -32.91 1.88
C ASP A 227 33.40 -32.30 0.63
N ASP A 228 32.71 -32.27 -0.52
CA ASP A 228 33.22 -31.60 -1.75
C ASP A 228 33.24 -30.07 -1.62
N TRP A 229 32.29 -29.51 -0.86
CA TRP A 229 32.25 -28.09 -0.56
C TRP A 229 33.43 -27.66 0.32
N GLU A 230 33.75 -28.42 1.37
CA GLU A 230 34.87 -28.13 2.28
C GLU A 230 36.25 -28.17 1.58
N ALA A 231 36.41 -29.00 0.55
CA ALA A 231 37.66 -29.12 -0.20
C ALA A 231 37.94 -27.97 -1.19
N SER A 232 36.92 -27.20 -1.57
CA SER A 232 37.01 -26.15 -2.61
C SER A 232 36.85 -24.72 -2.08
N GLN A 233 36.65 -24.56 -0.77
CA GLN A 233 36.41 -23.26 -0.15
C GLN A 233 37.64 -22.36 -0.12
N PRO A 234 37.51 -21.06 -0.42
CA PRO A 234 38.57 -20.10 -0.15
C PRO A 234 38.75 -19.96 1.36
N LEU A 235 39.99 -20.19 1.82
CA LEU A 235 40.47 -20.09 3.21
C LEU A 235 39.96 -18.83 3.97
N ILE A 236 39.62 -17.79 3.21
CA ILE A 236 39.07 -16.51 3.67
C ILE A 236 37.78 -16.66 4.49
N CYS A 237 36.88 -17.58 4.14
CA CYS A 237 35.57 -17.61 4.81
C CYS A 237 35.64 -18.13 6.25
N TRP A 238 36.36 -19.23 6.47
CA TRP A 238 36.53 -19.83 7.79
C TRP A 238 37.38 -18.97 8.73
N ALA A 239 38.41 -18.31 8.19
CA ALA A 239 39.27 -17.42 8.97
C ALA A 239 38.50 -16.23 9.58
N ASN A 240 37.33 -15.88 9.01
CA ASN A 240 36.51 -14.77 9.45
C ASN A 240 35.24 -15.18 10.24
N GLY A 241 35.01 -16.48 10.44
CA GLY A 241 33.85 -16.98 11.19
C GLY A 241 32.50 -16.71 10.49
N TRP A 242 32.49 -16.56 9.17
CA TRP A 242 31.27 -16.29 8.42
C TRP A 242 30.43 -17.54 8.22
N SER A 243 29.10 -17.38 8.17
CA SER A 243 28.23 -18.48 7.80
C SER A 243 28.50 -18.91 6.36
N GLN A 244 28.27 -20.19 6.04
CA GLN A 244 28.40 -20.71 4.67
C GLN A 244 27.63 -19.86 3.66
N ARG A 245 26.41 -19.45 4.02
CA ARG A 245 25.55 -18.62 3.16
C ARG A 245 26.15 -17.24 2.89
N ASP A 246 26.77 -16.62 3.89
CA ASP A 246 27.38 -15.30 3.71
C ASP A 246 28.65 -15.41 2.87
N CYS A 247 29.46 -16.45 3.10
CA CYS A 247 30.61 -16.78 2.26
C CYS A 247 30.23 -16.93 0.79
N GLU A 248 29.20 -17.73 0.48
CA GLU A 248 28.68 -17.91 -0.88
C GLU A 248 28.24 -16.58 -1.52
N ARG A 249 27.65 -15.69 -0.74
CA ARG A 249 27.21 -14.37 -1.23
C ARG A 249 28.39 -13.44 -1.51
N VAL A 250 29.39 -13.41 -0.62
CA VAL A 250 30.62 -12.61 -0.81
C VAL A 250 31.37 -13.09 -2.05
N LEU A 251 31.56 -14.39 -2.21
CA LEU A 251 32.24 -14.96 -3.40
C LEU A 251 31.46 -14.74 -4.70
N ALA A 252 30.16 -14.55 -4.61
CA ALA A 252 29.30 -14.22 -5.75
C ALA A 252 29.18 -12.70 -6.00
N ASN A 253 29.98 -11.86 -5.33
CA ASN A 253 29.94 -10.39 -5.40
C ASN A 253 28.53 -9.83 -5.17
N LYS A 254 27.78 -10.44 -4.24
CA LYS A 254 26.44 -9.98 -3.88
C LYS A 254 26.51 -9.04 -2.70
N VAL A 255 25.72 -7.98 -2.79
CA VAL A 255 25.51 -7.00 -1.73
C VAL A 255 24.15 -7.23 -1.08
N TRP A 256 24.06 -7.10 0.24
CA TRP A 256 22.79 -7.18 0.97
C TRP A 256 22.82 -6.39 2.29
N ILE A 257 21.64 -6.03 2.79
CA ILE A 257 21.48 -5.43 4.12
C ILE A 257 21.74 -6.49 5.20
N GLY A 258 22.57 -6.16 6.18
CA GLY A 258 23.05 -7.10 7.19
C GLY A 258 24.43 -7.69 6.91
N MET A 259 25.08 -7.33 5.79
CA MET A 259 26.47 -7.72 5.57
C MET A 259 27.42 -6.86 6.42
N THR A 260 28.54 -7.42 6.86
CA THR A 260 29.52 -6.66 7.67
C THR A 260 30.47 -5.85 6.78
N TYR A 261 31.03 -4.76 7.31
CA TYR A 261 32.07 -3.96 6.65
C TYR A 261 33.25 -4.82 6.17
N LYS A 262 33.66 -5.81 6.98
CA LYS A 262 34.74 -6.73 6.63
C LYS A 262 34.42 -7.55 5.37
N MET A 263 33.16 -7.97 5.21
CA MET A 263 32.71 -8.68 4.00
C MET A 263 32.82 -7.77 2.77
N LEU A 264 32.39 -6.51 2.86
CA LEU A 264 32.54 -5.52 1.78
C LEU A 264 34.00 -5.34 1.39
N THR A 265 34.88 -5.10 2.37
CA THR A 265 36.29 -4.83 2.08
C THR A 265 37.05 -6.05 1.55
N THR A 266 36.57 -7.26 1.86
CA THR A 266 37.15 -8.49 1.31
C THR A 266 36.83 -8.66 -0.17
N GLU A 267 35.64 -8.24 -0.60
CA GLU A 267 35.22 -8.28 -1.99
C GLU A 267 35.82 -7.12 -2.81
N ARG A 268 35.81 -5.91 -2.25
CA ARG A 268 36.05 -4.65 -3.00
C ARG A 268 37.36 -3.94 -2.66
N GLY A 269 38.10 -4.42 -1.66
CA GLY A 269 39.23 -3.67 -1.10
C GLY A 269 38.75 -2.54 -0.18
N GLN A 270 39.65 -1.62 0.17
CA GLN A 270 39.31 -0.46 1.01
C GLN A 270 38.42 0.53 0.24
N PRO A 271 37.50 1.24 0.91
CA PRO A 271 36.70 2.28 0.28
C PRO A 271 37.58 3.48 -0.13
N ASP A 272 37.18 4.17 -1.19
CA ASP A 272 37.80 5.43 -1.63
C ASP A 272 37.54 6.56 -0.61
N SER A 273 36.43 6.48 0.10
CA SER A 273 36.03 7.43 1.14
C SER A 273 35.33 6.73 2.30
N ALA A 274 35.76 7.03 3.54
CA ALA A 274 35.15 6.55 4.77
C ALA A 274 34.94 7.74 5.72
N ASN A 275 33.70 8.22 5.82
CA ASN A 275 33.38 9.42 6.59
C ASN A 275 32.40 9.08 7.72
N PRO A 276 32.68 9.50 8.97
CA PRO A 276 31.65 9.52 10.00
C PRO A 276 30.67 10.66 9.71
N SER A 277 29.40 10.31 9.52
CA SER A 277 28.28 11.22 9.51
C SER A 277 27.79 11.43 10.93
N ASN A 278 27.54 12.69 11.31
CA ASN A 278 26.83 13.05 12.53
C ASN A 278 25.39 13.52 12.26
N TYR A 279 24.85 13.20 11.08
CA TYR A 279 23.48 13.54 10.72
C TYR A 279 22.50 12.57 11.39
N GLY A 280 22.34 12.65 12.71
CA GLY A 280 21.44 11.78 13.46
C GLY A 280 21.73 11.71 14.96
N GLN A 281 21.06 10.79 15.66
CA GLN A 281 21.32 10.50 17.08
C GLN A 281 22.42 9.45 17.28
N GLY A 282 23.55 9.61 16.60
CA GLY A 282 24.64 8.65 16.66
C GLY A 282 25.78 8.99 15.72
N ALA A 283 26.88 8.25 15.86
CA ALA A 283 27.92 8.22 14.85
C ALA A 283 27.49 7.23 13.78
N GLU A 284 27.19 7.72 12.58
CA GLU A 284 26.87 6.89 11.43
C GLU A 284 28.12 6.81 10.54
N TRP A 285 28.39 5.66 9.93
CA TRP A 285 29.50 5.52 8.98
C TRP A 285 28.98 5.46 7.56
N GLN A 286 29.67 6.18 6.67
CA GLN A 286 29.49 6.09 5.23
C GLN A 286 30.77 5.60 4.58
N TRP A 287 30.70 4.47 3.87
CA TRP A 287 31.80 3.92 3.08
C TRP A 287 31.44 3.95 1.59
N CYS A 288 32.27 4.60 0.77
CA CYS A 288 32.01 4.77 -0.66
C CYS A 288 33.15 4.24 -1.53
N TRP A 289 32.78 3.54 -2.61
CA TRP A 289 33.61 3.09 -3.72
C TRP A 289 33.11 3.74 -5.01
N PHE A 290 33.92 4.54 -5.67
CA PHE A 290 33.49 5.32 -6.84
C PHE A 290 33.30 4.48 -8.10
N ASP A 291 33.98 3.33 -8.18
CA ASP A 291 33.94 2.44 -9.35
C ASP A 291 32.89 1.30 -9.23
N TYR A 292 32.08 1.29 -8.17
CA TYR A 292 31.11 0.23 -7.91
C TYR A 292 29.67 0.72 -7.93
N THR A 293 28.73 -0.19 -8.21
CA THR A 293 27.28 0.06 -8.04
C THR A 293 26.68 -1.11 -7.24
N PRO A 294 26.04 -0.87 -6.07
CA PRO A 294 25.94 0.42 -5.37
C PRO A 294 27.32 0.93 -4.93
N SER A 295 27.46 2.26 -4.85
CA SER A 295 28.72 2.94 -4.59
C SER A 295 28.91 3.24 -3.12
N CYS A 296 27.85 3.58 -2.39
CA CYS A 296 27.95 3.99 -0.99
C CYS A 296 27.11 3.11 -0.05
N PHE A 297 27.67 2.83 1.12
CA PHE A 297 27.11 1.98 2.17
C PHE A 297 27.02 2.76 3.48
N TYR A 298 25.96 2.48 4.25
CA TYR A 298 25.64 3.20 5.48
C TYR A 298 25.47 2.22 6.65
N ASP A 299 26.07 2.56 7.77
CA ASP A 299 25.94 1.93 9.09
C ASP A 299 25.46 3.00 10.07
N HIS A 300 24.22 2.90 10.54
CA HIS A 300 23.57 3.95 11.34
C HIS A 300 23.85 3.82 12.85
N ASN A 301 24.39 2.69 13.31
CA ASN A 301 24.57 2.40 14.73
C ASN A 301 26.02 2.06 15.09
N ASN A 302 26.95 2.15 14.14
CA ASN A 302 28.38 1.88 14.28
C ASN A 302 28.66 0.45 14.80
N ASP A 303 27.85 -0.53 14.38
CA ASP A 303 28.06 -1.95 14.68
C ASP A 303 28.89 -2.68 13.59
N GLY A 304 29.28 -1.97 12.53
CA GLY A 304 30.00 -2.50 11.40
C GLY A 304 29.12 -3.30 10.44
N VAL A 305 27.80 -3.17 10.51
CA VAL A 305 26.81 -3.84 9.67
C VAL A 305 26.14 -2.82 8.73
N VAL A 306 25.97 -3.22 7.47
CA VAL A 306 25.33 -2.38 6.46
C VAL A 306 23.81 -2.37 6.67
N ASP A 307 23.25 -1.19 6.93
CA ASP A 307 21.81 -0.95 7.08
C ASP A 307 21.15 -0.46 5.78
N ALA A 308 21.90 0.28 4.97
CA ALA A 308 21.45 0.82 3.70
C ALA A 308 22.60 0.97 2.70
N TYR A 309 22.28 1.11 1.42
CA TYR A 309 23.23 1.44 0.37
C TYR A 309 22.56 2.22 -0.77
N ASN A 310 23.35 2.99 -1.52
CA ASN A 310 22.95 3.74 -2.71
C ASN A 310 23.85 3.36 -3.89
#